data_AF-B8KXI1-F1
#
_entry.id   AF-B8KXI1-F1
#
_cell.length_a   1.000
_cell.length_b   1.000
_cell.length_c   1.000
_cell.angle_alpha   90.00
_cell.angle_beta   90.00
_cell.angle_gamma   90.00
#
_symmetry.space_group_name_H-M   'P 1'
#
loop_
_entity.id
_entity.type
_entity.pdbx_description
1 polymer ?
#
loop_
_entity_poly.entity_id
_entity_poly.type
_entity_poly.pdbx_seq_one_letter_code
_entity_poly.pdbx_strand_id
1 'polypeptide(L)'
;MIAPMKWNDIDQQVCSVARALSVVGERWTLLIVRDAFQGTRRFDDFQRSLGVTRHRLSERLSRLVDDGVMRKVAYRQKPVRYEYRLTRKGLALYPILVSLSHWGDEWLDDGSGPPLRYWHSRCGKVMAPVMSCSECGDTLKPEEVSAKLGSRLTAFVKARREAGEEIPPDSALAMEAMRFTPGGSEPESGHHSAPPEVIDD
;
A
#
# COMPACT_ATOMS: atom_id res chain seq x y z
N MET A 1 -24.53 -9.40 16.16
CA MET A 1 -23.74 -8.16 16.35
C MET A 1 -22.40 -8.34 15.64
N ILE A 2 -22.08 -7.45 14.70
CA ILE A 2 -20.79 -7.45 13.99
C ILE A 2 -19.72 -6.96 14.98
N ALA A 3 -18.68 -7.75 15.23
CA ALA A 3 -17.60 -7.36 16.14
C ALA A 3 -16.86 -6.13 15.55
N PRO A 4 -16.49 -5.12 16.37
CA PRO A 4 -15.84 -3.93 15.86
C PRO A 4 -14.45 -4.26 15.28
N MET A 5 -14.14 -3.70 14.11
CA MET A 5 -12.81 -3.79 13.52
C MET A 5 -11.79 -3.13 14.45
N LYS A 6 -10.77 -3.89 14.87
CA LYS A 6 -9.64 -3.37 15.66
C LYS A 6 -8.52 -2.97 14.71
N TRP A 7 -8.02 -1.74 14.86
CA TRP A 7 -6.96 -1.22 14.00
C TRP A 7 -5.67 -2.06 14.05
N ASN A 8 -5.38 -2.68 15.19
CA ASN A 8 -4.19 -3.52 15.35
C ASN A 8 -4.25 -4.85 14.56
N ASP A 9 -5.44 -5.28 14.13
CA ASP A 9 -5.67 -6.53 13.39
C ASP A 9 -6.08 -6.25 11.93
N ILE A 10 -5.78 -5.05 11.44
CA ILE A 10 -6.23 -4.57 10.12
C ILE A 10 -5.50 -5.28 8.95
N ASP A 11 -4.32 -5.83 9.22
CA ASP A 11 -3.53 -6.68 8.33
C ASP A 11 -4.16 -8.06 8.11
N GLN A 12 -4.99 -8.54 9.03
CA GLN A 12 -5.69 -9.84 8.95
C GLN A 12 -7.03 -9.75 8.21
N GLN A 13 -7.43 -8.56 7.77
CA GLN A 13 -8.73 -8.35 7.15
C GLN A 13 -8.79 -8.97 5.75
N VAL A 14 -9.94 -9.51 5.32
CA VAL A 14 -10.12 -9.97 3.93
C VAL A 14 -10.10 -8.80 2.94
N CYS A 15 -10.52 -7.61 3.38
CA CYS A 15 -10.49 -6.39 2.57
C CYS A 15 -9.05 -5.98 2.23
N SER A 16 -8.72 -5.96 0.94
CA SER A 16 -7.38 -5.58 0.46
C SER A 16 -7.02 -4.13 0.80
N VAL A 17 -7.99 -3.21 0.83
CA VAL A 17 -7.78 -1.81 1.22
C VAL A 17 -7.37 -1.73 2.69
N ALA A 18 -8.04 -2.47 3.57
CA ALA A 18 -7.71 -2.52 4.99
C ALA A 18 -6.27 -3.05 5.22
N ARG A 19 -5.90 -4.15 4.53
CA ARG A 19 -4.52 -4.65 4.57
C ARG A 19 -3.49 -3.67 4.01
N ALA A 20 -3.84 -2.91 2.96
CA ALA A 20 -2.94 -1.88 2.46
C ALA A 20 -2.76 -0.76 3.48
N LEU A 21 -3.84 -0.35 4.17
CA LEU A 21 -3.81 0.68 5.22
C LEU A 21 -2.99 0.26 6.45
N SER A 22 -2.82 -1.04 6.74
CA SER A 22 -1.91 -1.47 7.80
C SER A 22 -0.46 -1.03 7.54
N VAL A 23 -0.09 -0.95 6.26
CA VAL A 23 1.25 -0.56 5.80
C VAL A 23 1.33 0.95 5.60
N VAL A 24 0.42 1.54 4.82
CA VAL A 24 0.53 2.94 4.36
C VAL A 24 -0.32 3.93 5.15
N GLY A 25 -1.19 3.47 6.04
CA GLY A 25 -2.15 4.31 6.77
C GLY A 25 -1.54 5.17 7.88
N GLU A 26 -0.25 4.99 8.19
CA GLU A 26 0.46 5.87 9.12
C GLU A 26 0.96 7.14 8.39
N ARG A 27 0.65 8.31 8.96
CA ARG A 27 0.82 9.64 8.35
C ARG A 27 2.18 9.90 7.70
N TRP A 28 3.27 9.41 8.29
CA TRP A 28 4.62 9.66 7.80
C TRP A 28 5.06 8.70 6.70
N THR A 29 4.37 7.57 6.55
CA THR A 29 4.79 6.50 5.63
C THR A 29 4.85 6.98 4.19
N LEU A 30 3.76 7.57 3.68
CA LEU A 30 3.73 8.06 2.30
C LEU A 30 4.64 9.28 2.10
N LEU A 31 4.92 10.08 3.14
CA LEU A 31 5.89 11.17 3.07
C LEU A 31 7.34 10.66 2.98
N ILE A 32 7.68 9.61 3.71
CA ILE A 32 8.98 8.94 3.59
C ILE A 32 9.14 8.33 2.20
N VAL A 33 8.10 7.66 1.69
CA VAL A 33 8.11 7.08 0.34
C VAL A 33 8.23 8.17 -0.73
N ARG A 34 7.53 9.30 -0.58
CA ARG A 34 7.64 10.49 -1.44
C ARG A 34 9.09 10.99 -1.53
N ASP A 35 9.74 11.15 -0.40
CA ASP A 35 11.12 11.63 -0.35
C ASP A 35 12.08 10.62 -0.98
N ALA A 36 11.79 9.32 -0.84
CA ALA A 36 12.57 8.25 -1.47
C ALA A 36 12.46 8.26 -3.01
N PHE A 37 11.28 8.54 -3.56
CA PHE A 37 11.10 8.75 -5.02
C PHE A 37 11.86 9.97 -5.52
N GLN A 38 12.04 10.99 -4.68
CA GLN A 38 12.86 12.18 -4.99
C GLN A 38 14.37 11.93 -4.77
N GLY A 39 14.77 10.71 -4.45
CA GLY A 39 16.18 10.32 -4.31
C GLY A 39 16.74 10.39 -2.89
N THR A 40 15.93 10.71 -1.88
CA THR A 40 16.36 10.65 -0.48
C THR A 40 16.60 9.20 -0.07
N ARG A 41 17.80 8.89 0.44
CA ARG A 41 18.16 7.51 0.83
C ARG A 41 18.72 7.40 2.25
N ARG A 42 19.17 8.50 2.87
CA ARG A 42 19.85 8.45 4.17
C ARG A 42 18.93 8.94 5.28
N PHE A 43 19.11 8.38 6.48
CA PHE A 43 18.31 8.70 7.65
C PHE A 43 18.29 10.20 7.97
N ASP A 44 19.46 10.84 8.03
CA ASP A 44 19.53 12.27 8.35
C ASP A 44 18.92 13.14 7.26
N ASP A 45 18.91 12.69 6.00
CA ASP A 45 18.30 13.43 4.89
C ASP A 45 16.76 13.37 5.00
N PHE A 46 16.19 12.20 5.30
CA PHE A 46 14.77 12.07 5.63
C PHE A 46 14.39 12.91 6.86
N GLN A 47 15.22 12.88 7.90
CA GLN A 47 14.93 13.64 9.13
C GLN A 47 14.91 15.14 8.85
N ARG A 48 15.87 15.66 8.09
CA ARG A 48 15.93 17.08 7.73
C ARG A 48 14.76 17.48 6.83
N SER A 49 14.38 16.63 5.87
CA SER A 49 13.26 16.90 4.95
C SER A 49 11.90 16.93 5.67
N LEU A 50 11.66 15.95 6.54
CA LEU A 50 10.34 15.76 7.17
C LEU A 50 10.16 16.51 8.49
N GLY A 51 11.25 16.93 9.15
CA GLY A 51 11.20 17.59 10.46
C GLY A 51 10.68 16.70 11.61
N VAL A 52 10.46 15.41 11.34
CA VAL A 52 9.95 14.45 12.32
C VAL A 52 11.02 14.07 13.35
N THR A 53 10.61 13.63 14.53
CA THR A 53 11.53 13.14 15.56
C THR A 53 12.31 11.93 15.06
N ARG A 54 13.59 11.82 15.47
CA ARG A 54 14.45 10.68 15.11
C ARG A 54 13.85 9.34 15.53
N HIS A 55 13.22 9.29 16.72
CA HIS A 55 12.58 8.07 17.21
C HIS A 55 11.44 7.63 16.29
N ARG A 56 10.52 8.54 15.93
CA ARG A 56 9.42 8.24 15.02
C ARG A 56 9.95 7.84 13.64
N LEU A 57 10.92 8.58 13.08
CA LEU A 57 11.52 8.21 11.79
C LEU A 57 12.12 6.81 11.81
N SER A 58 12.86 6.47 12.88
CA SER A 58 13.46 5.14 13.06
C SER A 58 12.38 4.06 13.09
N GLU A 59 11.29 4.27 13.83
CA GLU A 59 10.17 3.35 13.90
C GLU A 59 9.49 3.16 12.52
N ARG A 60 9.32 4.24 11.75
CA ARG A 60 8.70 4.18 10.41
C ARG A 60 9.58 3.48 9.39
N LEU A 61 10.87 3.83 9.34
CA LEU A 61 11.81 3.17 8.45
C LEU A 61 11.99 1.68 8.80
N SER A 62 11.97 1.32 10.08
CA SER A 62 11.98 -0.09 10.49
C SER A 62 10.76 -0.82 9.95
N ARG A 63 9.54 -0.33 10.22
CA ARG A 63 8.33 -1.00 9.70
C ARG A 63 8.32 -1.08 8.17
N LEU A 64 8.77 -0.05 7.46
CA LEU A 64 8.86 -0.10 5.99
C LEU A 64 9.85 -1.17 5.49
N VAL A 65 10.91 -1.45 6.26
CA VAL A 65 11.83 -2.55 5.97
C VAL A 65 11.20 -3.89 6.29
N ASP A 66 10.55 -4.01 7.45
CA ASP A 66 9.87 -5.24 7.91
C ASP A 66 8.73 -5.64 6.96
N ASP A 67 7.98 -4.64 6.46
CA ASP A 67 6.92 -4.81 5.46
C ASP A 67 7.47 -5.05 4.04
N GLY A 68 8.80 -5.00 3.85
CA GLY A 68 9.45 -5.18 2.55
C GLY A 68 9.16 -4.07 1.55
N VAL A 69 8.70 -2.89 1.98
CA VAL A 69 8.52 -1.69 1.14
C VAL A 69 9.87 -1.04 0.83
N MET A 70 10.77 -1.07 1.80
CA MET A 70 12.16 -0.62 1.67
C MET A 70 13.12 -1.74 2.05
N ARG A 71 14.37 -1.62 1.64
CA ARG A 71 15.49 -2.42 2.14
C ARG A 71 16.59 -1.52 2.67
N LYS A 72 17.22 -1.95 3.75
CA LYS A 72 18.37 -1.27 4.36
C LYS A 72 19.65 -1.86 3.78
N VAL A 73 20.42 -1.05 3.07
CA VAL A 73 21.63 -1.48 2.34
C VAL A 73 22.84 -0.73 2.88
N ALA A 74 23.92 -1.47 3.18
CA ALA A 74 25.19 -0.85 3.53
C ALA A 74 25.86 -0.27 2.27
N TYR A 75 26.14 1.03 2.26
CA TYR A 75 26.84 1.70 1.14
C TYR A 75 28.30 2.03 1.46
N ARG A 76 28.70 1.91 2.72
CA ARG A 76 30.08 2.04 3.19
C ARG A 76 30.29 1.02 4.30
N GLN A 77 31.47 0.39 4.33
CA GLN A 77 31.80 -0.66 5.31
C GLN A 77 32.61 -0.16 6.53
N LYS A 78 33.33 0.97 6.42
CA LYS A 78 34.18 1.51 7.50
C LYS A 78 34.11 3.05 7.60
N PRO A 79 33.42 3.64 8.60
CA PRO A 79 32.41 3.00 9.44
C PRO A 79 31.23 2.52 8.58
N VAL A 80 30.49 1.51 9.05
CA VAL A 80 29.32 1.01 8.32
C VAL A 80 28.28 2.13 8.22
N ARG A 81 27.83 2.43 7.01
CA ARG A 81 26.75 3.38 6.76
C ARG A 81 25.67 2.74 5.91
N TYR A 82 24.43 3.01 6.28
CA TYR A 82 23.26 2.45 5.65
C TYR A 82 22.49 3.51 4.89
N GLU A 83 21.82 3.05 3.85
CA GLU A 83 20.79 3.78 3.14
C GLU A 83 19.55 2.90 2.96
N TYR A 84 18.41 3.54 2.73
CA TYR A 84 17.13 2.91 2.51
C TYR A 84 16.79 3.02 1.02
N ARG A 85 16.51 1.89 0.39
CA ARG A 85 16.12 1.83 -1.02
C ARG A 85 14.73 1.23 -1.14
N LEU A 86 13.88 1.80 -2.00
CA LEU A 86 12.59 1.19 -2.33
C LEU A 86 12.80 -0.19 -2.95
N THR A 87 11.95 -1.14 -2.58
CA THR A 87 11.84 -2.44 -3.25
C THR A 87 10.82 -2.36 -4.39
N ARG A 88 10.58 -3.46 -5.11
CA ARG A 88 9.46 -3.56 -6.06
C ARG A 88 8.10 -3.23 -5.40
N LYS A 89 7.88 -3.67 -4.16
CA LYS A 89 6.67 -3.35 -3.37
C LYS A 89 6.57 -1.86 -3.08
N GLY A 90 7.68 -1.20 -2.75
CA GLY A 90 7.71 0.24 -2.53
C GLY A 90 7.54 1.07 -3.81
N LEU A 91 8.15 0.65 -4.92
CA LEU A 91 7.98 1.31 -6.22
C LEU A 91 6.52 1.25 -6.71
N ALA A 92 5.80 0.18 -6.38
CA ALA A 92 4.38 0.03 -6.71
C ALA A 92 3.46 1.03 -5.97
N LEU A 93 3.97 1.80 -5.00
CA LEU A 93 3.22 2.88 -4.34
C LEU A 93 3.19 4.18 -5.15
N TYR A 94 3.98 4.30 -6.24
CA TYR A 94 4.05 5.52 -7.02
C TYR A 94 2.68 6.00 -7.56
N PRO A 95 1.81 5.13 -8.14
CA PRO A 95 0.50 5.56 -8.61
C PRO A 95 -0.38 6.14 -7.49
N ILE A 96 -0.35 5.51 -6.30
CA ILE A 96 -1.09 5.99 -5.12
C ILE A 96 -0.62 7.38 -4.73
N LEU A 97 0.70 7.59 -4.75
CA LEU A 97 1.30 8.87 -4.38
C LEU A 97 0.93 9.99 -5.35
N VAL A 98 1.02 9.75 -6.66
CA VAL A 98 0.68 10.75 -7.68
C VAL A 98 -0.83 11.06 -7.64
N SER A 99 -1.68 10.05 -7.48
CA SER A 99 -3.14 10.25 -7.30
C SER A 99 -3.47 11.04 -6.04
N LEU A 100 -2.81 10.74 -4.91
CA LEU A 100 -3.01 11.47 -3.66
C LEU A 100 -2.53 12.92 -3.76
N SER A 101 -1.40 13.16 -4.43
CA SER A 101 -0.89 14.51 -4.72
C SER A 101 -1.91 15.29 -5.54
N HIS A 102 -2.42 14.71 -6.64
CA HIS A 102 -3.39 15.36 -7.51
C HIS A 102 -4.69 15.70 -6.77
N TRP A 103 -5.19 14.80 -5.92
CA TRP A 103 -6.35 15.08 -5.08
C TRP A 103 -6.07 16.22 -4.09
N GLY A 104 -4.89 16.26 -3.47
CA GLY A 104 -4.49 17.37 -2.60
C GLY A 104 -4.43 18.70 -3.35
N ASP A 105 -3.88 18.70 -4.56
CA ASP A 105 -3.79 19.89 -5.41
C ASP A 105 -5.17 20.41 -5.84
N GLU A 106 -6.15 19.53 -6.04
CA GLU A 106 -7.51 19.91 -6.46
C GLU A 106 -8.38 20.42 -5.31
N TRP A 107 -8.24 19.81 -4.12
CA TRP A 107 -9.21 20.02 -3.02
C TRP A 107 -8.65 20.77 -1.81
N LEU A 108 -7.33 20.86 -1.67
CA LEU A 108 -6.66 21.49 -0.52
C LEU A 108 -5.78 22.68 -0.91
N ASP A 109 -5.83 23.12 -2.17
CA ASP A 109 -5.14 24.34 -2.61
C ASP A 109 -5.71 25.57 -1.89
N ASP A 110 -4.81 26.44 -1.42
CA ASP A 110 -5.14 27.72 -0.77
C ASP A 110 -5.19 28.89 -1.78
N GLY A 111 -5.14 28.57 -3.08
CA GLY A 111 -5.12 29.52 -4.18
C GLY A 111 -3.70 29.88 -4.64
N SER A 112 -2.66 29.31 -4.03
CA SER A 112 -1.27 29.43 -4.49
C SER A 112 -0.92 28.44 -5.60
N GLY A 113 -1.79 27.47 -5.86
CA GLY A 113 -1.62 26.44 -6.88
C GLY A 113 -0.79 25.24 -6.39
N PRO A 114 -0.62 24.21 -7.23
CA PRO A 114 0.04 22.98 -6.82
C PRO A 114 1.54 23.22 -6.56
N PRO A 115 2.10 22.70 -5.45
CA PRO A 115 3.51 22.85 -5.12
C PRO A 115 4.43 22.12 -6.12
N LEU A 116 3.91 21.08 -6.78
CA LEU A 116 4.59 20.32 -7.82
C LEU A 116 3.65 20.07 -8.99
N ARG A 117 4.17 20.15 -10.21
CA ARG A 117 3.50 19.63 -11.41
C ARG A 117 4.24 18.40 -11.88
N TYR A 118 3.51 17.44 -12.44
CA TYR A 118 4.11 16.23 -13.01
C TYR A 118 4.17 16.36 -14.53
N TRP A 119 5.28 15.93 -15.13
CA TRP A 119 5.48 15.89 -16.58
C TRP A 119 5.65 14.45 -17.05
N HIS A 120 4.99 14.12 -18.15
CA HIS A 120 5.29 12.88 -18.86
C HIS A 120 6.56 13.08 -19.69
N SER A 121 7.68 12.56 -19.20
CA SER A 121 9.00 12.71 -19.83
C SER A 121 9.04 12.33 -21.31
N ARG A 122 8.23 11.34 -21.73
CA ARG A 122 8.20 10.90 -23.13
C ARG A 122 7.53 11.90 -24.08
N CYS A 123 6.52 12.64 -23.64
CA CYS A 123 5.81 13.60 -24.52
C CYS A 123 5.98 15.07 -24.11
N GLY A 124 6.64 15.35 -22.98
CA GLY A 124 6.90 16.69 -22.47
C GLY A 124 5.68 17.44 -21.93
N LYS A 125 4.51 16.79 -21.86
CA LYS A 125 3.27 17.44 -21.40
C LYS A 125 3.12 17.32 -19.89
N VAL A 126 2.50 18.33 -19.30
CA VAL A 126 1.97 18.25 -17.93
C VAL A 126 0.95 17.12 -17.90
N MET A 127 1.03 16.27 -16.88
CA MET A 127 0.17 15.10 -16.72
C MET A 127 -0.58 15.15 -15.41
N ALA A 128 -1.81 14.63 -15.44
CA ALA A 128 -2.58 14.26 -14.27
C ALA A 128 -2.76 12.74 -14.28
N PRO A 129 -2.81 12.09 -13.11
CA PRO A 129 -3.08 10.65 -13.04
C PRO A 129 -4.51 10.36 -13.48
N VAL A 130 -4.68 9.40 -14.39
CA VAL A 130 -6.00 8.92 -14.85
C VAL A 130 -6.08 7.41 -14.64
N MET A 131 -7.16 6.94 -14.02
CA MET A 131 -7.48 5.53 -13.91
C MET A 131 -8.17 5.06 -15.19
N SER A 132 -7.66 4.00 -15.81
CA SER A 132 -8.20 3.43 -17.05
C SER A 132 -8.44 1.93 -16.93
N CYS A 133 -9.37 1.41 -17.73
CA CYS A 133 -9.66 -0.01 -17.84
C CYS A 133 -8.48 -0.72 -18.50
N SER A 134 -8.01 -1.82 -17.90
CA SER A 134 -6.88 -2.61 -18.42
C SER A 134 -7.17 -3.30 -19.75
N GLU A 135 -8.44 -3.48 -20.11
CA GLU A 135 -8.87 -4.23 -21.29
C GLU A 135 -9.15 -3.32 -22.50
N CYS A 136 -9.94 -2.24 -22.31
CA CYS A 136 -10.30 -1.34 -23.41
C CYS A 136 -9.50 -0.03 -23.43
N GLY A 137 -8.86 0.36 -22.32
CA GLY A 137 -8.11 1.61 -22.20
C GLY A 137 -8.94 2.86 -21.88
N ASP A 138 -10.27 2.75 -21.81
CA ASP A 138 -11.14 3.88 -21.45
C ASP A 138 -10.93 4.33 -20.00
N THR A 139 -11.14 5.62 -19.75
CA THR A 139 -11.13 6.18 -18.38
C THR A 139 -12.26 5.57 -17.56
N LEU A 140 -11.93 5.09 -16.35
CA LEU A 140 -12.92 4.54 -15.43
C LEU A 140 -13.66 5.63 -14.68
N LYS A 141 -14.99 5.55 -14.65
CA LYS A 141 -15.82 6.31 -13.71
C LYS A 141 -16.34 5.42 -12.58
N PRO A 142 -16.49 5.95 -11.34
CA PRO A 142 -16.97 5.16 -10.21
C PRO A 142 -18.30 4.43 -10.48
N GLU A 143 -19.24 5.07 -11.16
CA GLU A 143 -20.55 4.51 -11.51
C GLU A 143 -20.51 3.39 -12.57
N GLU A 144 -19.40 3.29 -13.32
CA GLU A 144 -19.18 2.27 -14.35
C GLU A 144 -18.42 1.03 -13.81
N VAL A 145 -17.98 1.08 -12.54
CA VAL A 145 -17.22 0.01 -11.90
C VAL A 145 -18.05 -0.67 -10.81
N SER A 146 -18.28 -1.98 -10.97
CA SER A 146 -18.93 -2.81 -9.94
C SER A 146 -17.97 -3.87 -9.41
N ALA A 147 -18.01 -4.10 -8.09
CA ALA A 147 -17.25 -5.15 -7.46
C ALA A 147 -18.00 -6.49 -7.57
N LYS A 148 -17.30 -7.53 -8.00
CA LYS A 148 -17.75 -8.93 -7.91
C LYS A 148 -16.88 -9.67 -6.90
N LEU A 149 -17.41 -10.77 -6.35
CA LEU A 149 -16.64 -11.60 -5.42
C LEU A 149 -15.40 -12.17 -6.12
N GLY A 150 -14.23 -11.85 -5.55
CA GLY A 150 -12.98 -12.50 -5.92
C GLY A 150 -12.91 -13.93 -5.39
N SER A 151 -11.92 -14.69 -5.84
CA SER A 151 -11.72 -16.11 -5.51
C SER A 151 -11.87 -16.44 -4.02
N ARG A 152 -11.29 -15.60 -3.13
CA ARG A 152 -11.35 -15.80 -1.68
C ARG A 152 -12.78 -15.80 -1.13
N LEU A 153 -13.60 -14.82 -1.50
CA LEU A 153 -14.98 -14.73 -1.03
C LEU A 153 -15.88 -15.74 -1.74
N THR A 154 -15.61 -16.02 -3.02
CA THR A 154 -16.33 -17.07 -3.76
C THR A 154 -16.12 -18.45 -3.12
N ALA A 155 -14.89 -18.78 -2.70
CA ALA A 155 -14.60 -20.03 -2.01
C ALA A 155 -15.33 -20.12 -0.66
N PHE A 156 -15.36 -19.04 0.11
CA PHE A 156 -16.10 -18.97 1.39
C PHE A 156 -17.60 -19.19 1.19
N VAL A 157 -18.21 -18.47 0.25
CA VAL A 157 -19.64 -18.61 -0.08
C VAL A 157 -19.96 -20.02 -0.55
N LYS A 158 -19.09 -20.61 -1.39
CA LYS A 158 -19.26 -21.98 -1.87
C LYS A 158 -19.25 -22.98 -0.71
N ALA A 159 -18.27 -22.89 0.20
CA ALA A 159 -18.16 -23.79 1.34
C ALA A 159 -19.40 -23.73 2.26
N ARG A 160 -19.93 -22.54 2.55
CA ARG A 160 -21.16 -22.37 3.34
C ARG A 160 -22.37 -23.00 2.65
N ARG A 161 -22.52 -22.78 1.33
CA ARG A 161 -23.60 -23.40 0.55
C ARG A 161 -23.55 -24.92 0.61
N GLU A 162 -22.37 -25.51 0.45
CA GLU A 162 -22.17 -26.96 0.52
C GLU A 162 -22.47 -27.53 1.91
N ALA A 163 -22.17 -26.75 2.97
CA ALA A 163 -22.50 -27.09 4.35
C ALA A 163 -23.98 -26.83 4.73
N GLY A 164 -24.79 -26.26 3.83
CA GLY A 164 -26.17 -25.86 4.13
C GLY A 164 -26.30 -24.68 5.09
N GLU A 165 -25.23 -23.89 5.24
CA GLU A 165 -25.19 -22.73 6.12
C GLU A 165 -25.68 -21.46 5.43
N GLU A 166 -26.33 -20.57 6.19
CA GLU A 166 -26.79 -19.27 5.69
C GLU A 166 -25.60 -18.42 5.24
N ILE A 167 -25.73 -17.77 4.08
CA ILE A 167 -24.71 -16.86 3.56
C ILE A 167 -24.92 -15.51 4.24
N PRO A 168 -23.89 -14.95 4.90
CA PRO A 168 -24.02 -13.66 5.55
C PRO A 168 -24.28 -12.55 4.52
N PRO A 169 -24.96 -11.45 4.93
CA PRO A 169 -25.15 -10.30 4.05
C PRO A 169 -23.80 -9.71 3.62
N ASP A 170 -23.78 -9.00 2.49
CA ASP A 170 -22.57 -8.42 1.90
C ASP A 170 -21.74 -7.59 2.92
N SER A 171 -22.42 -6.89 3.83
CA SER A 171 -21.80 -6.08 4.88
C SER A 171 -21.00 -6.88 5.93
N ALA A 172 -21.33 -8.16 6.13
CA ALA A 172 -20.67 -9.06 7.07
C ALA A 172 -19.77 -10.11 6.38
N LEU A 173 -19.94 -10.30 5.07
CA LEU A 173 -19.29 -11.35 4.29
C LEU A 173 -17.77 -11.34 4.42
N ALA A 174 -17.13 -10.17 4.28
CA ALA A 174 -15.68 -10.05 4.39
C ALA A 174 -15.16 -10.36 5.80
N MET A 175 -15.93 -10.04 6.84
CA MET A 175 -15.56 -10.27 8.24
C MET A 175 -15.65 -11.74 8.61
N GLU A 176 -16.73 -12.41 8.23
CA GLU A 176 -16.90 -13.83 8.53
C GLU A 176 -15.92 -14.70 7.74
N ALA A 177 -15.58 -14.29 6.51
CA ALA A 177 -14.55 -14.93 5.69
C ALA A 177 -13.12 -14.80 6.26
N MET A 178 -12.87 -13.98 7.29
CA MET A 178 -11.52 -13.89 7.90
C MET A 178 -11.11 -15.20 8.56
N ARG A 179 -12.06 -15.89 9.18
CA ARG A 179 -11.84 -17.17 9.88
C ARG A 179 -11.83 -18.38 8.93
N PHE A 180 -12.05 -18.14 7.63
CA PHE A 180 -12.10 -19.19 6.64
C PHE A 180 -10.76 -19.39 5.93
N THR A 181 -10.24 -20.61 6.03
CA THR A 181 -9.10 -21.08 5.23
C THR A 181 -9.60 -22.11 4.22
N PRO A 182 -9.52 -21.85 2.90
CA PRO A 182 -9.87 -22.85 1.90
C PRO A 182 -8.94 -24.07 2.05
N GLY A 183 -9.50 -25.26 2.22
CA GLY A 183 -8.73 -26.52 2.21
C GLY A 183 -8.20 -27.05 3.54
N GLY A 184 -8.54 -26.45 4.69
CA GLY A 184 -8.42 -27.11 6.00
C GLY A 184 -7.00 -27.28 6.58
N SER A 185 -6.03 -26.43 6.25
CA SER A 185 -4.83 -26.27 7.06
C SER A 185 -4.93 -24.99 7.90
N GLU A 186 -4.66 -25.07 9.20
CA GLU A 186 -4.48 -23.90 10.06
C GLU A 186 -3.48 -22.92 9.41
N PRO A 187 -3.65 -21.60 9.60
CA PRO A 187 -2.64 -20.66 9.13
C PRO A 187 -1.36 -20.94 9.91
N GLU A 188 -0.34 -21.48 9.24
CA GLU A 188 1.01 -21.52 9.80
C GLU A 188 1.37 -20.09 10.22
N SER A 189 1.60 -19.94 11.52
CA SER A 189 2.12 -18.72 12.11
C SER A 189 3.45 -18.36 11.43
N GLY A 190 3.44 -17.26 10.67
CA GLY A 190 4.63 -16.59 10.21
C GLY A 190 5.41 -17.31 9.10
N HIS A 191 5.25 -16.84 7.87
CA HIS A 191 6.39 -16.75 6.97
C HIS A 191 6.27 -15.48 6.11
N HIS A 192 7.18 -14.55 6.38
CA HIS A 192 7.62 -13.57 5.42
C HIS A 192 7.89 -14.30 4.09
N SER A 193 7.13 -13.97 3.04
CA SER A 193 7.48 -14.39 1.70
C SER A 193 8.93 -13.98 1.42
N ALA A 194 9.71 -14.95 0.96
CA ALA A 194 11.09 -14.77 0.53
C ALA A 194 11.23 -13.53 -0.39
N PRO A 195 12.34 -12.79 -0.31
CA PRO A 195 12.54 -11.61 -1.14
C PRO A 195 12.54 -12.01 -2.63
N PRO A 196 11.79 -11.30 -3.50
CA PRO A 196 11.87 -11.55 -4.93
C PRO A 196 13.26 -11.18 -5.45
N GLU A 197 13.68 -11.94 -6.45
CA GLU A 197 15.02 -11.97 -7.05
C GLU A 197 15.63 -10.61 -7.34
N VAL A 198 16.95 -10.58 -7.19
CA VAL A 198 17.86 -9.50 -7.53
C VAL A 198 17.60 -9.06 -8.97
N ILE A 199 17.16 -7.81 -9.13
CA ILE A 199 17.39 -7.08 -10.39
C ILE A 199 18.64 -6.26 -10.12
N ASP A 200 19.76 -6.71 -10.66
CA ASP A 200 20.98 -5.91 -10.77
C ASP A 200 20.81 -4.92 -11.94
N ASP A 201 21.10 -3.66 -11.63
CA ASP A 201 21.20 -2.40 -12.42
C ASP A 201 20.31 -2.18 -13.66
#